data_AF-A0A2D8HXH1-F1
#
_entry.id   AF-A0A2D8HXH1-F1
#
_cell.length_a   1.000
_cell.length_b   1.000
_cell.length_c   1.000
_cell.angle_alpha   90.00
_cell.angle_beta   90.00
_cell.angle_gamma   90.00
#
_symmetry.space_group_name_H-M   'P 1'
#
loop_
_entity.id
_entity.type
_entity.pdbx_description
1 polymer ?
#
loop_
_entity_poly.entity_id
_entity_poly.type
_entity_poly.pdbx_seq_one_letter_code
_entity_poly.pdbx_strand_id
1 'polypeptide(L)'
;MTRKDMVFDLMSNFQPWEFWKLQRAISEKFDKWYGEPSISAAIRDLRKPDARERYNLPPTGEVVIKEKRPNGGGYQYRLAPSIIQYQRGNNDG
;
A
#
# COMPACT_ATOMS: atom_id res chain seq x y z
N MET A 1 -4.04 -14.07 -6.83
CA MET A 1 -3.57 -12.74 -6.37
C MET A 1 -4.70 -11.71 -6.47
N THR A 2 -5.11 -11.11 -5.35
CA THR A 2 -6.21 -10.15 -5.22
C THR A 2 -5.75 -8.71 -5.46
N ARG A 3 -6.68 -7.76 -5.63
CA ARG A 3 -6.37 -6.33 -5.76
C ARG A 3 -5.53 -5.78 -4.58
N LYS A 4 -5.85 -6.23 -3.36
CA LYS A 4 -5.11 -5.86 -2.14
C LYS A 4 -3.68 -6.35 -2.18
N ASP A 5 -3.48 -7.60 -2.63
CA ASP A 5 -2.14 -8.20 -2.75
C ASP A 5 -1.25 -7.39 -3.70
N MET A 6 -1.78 -6.97 -4.85
CA MET A 6 -1.01 -6.22 -5.85
C MET A 6 -0.61 -4.83 -5.34
N VAL A 7 -1.55 -4.15 -4.67
CA VAL A 7 -1.29 -2.83 -4.08
C VAL A 7 -0.24 -2.95 -2.97
N PHE A 8 -0.36 -3.95 -2.10
CA PHE A 8 0.63 -4.19 -1.06
C PHE A 8 2.02 -4.47 -1.64
N ASP A 9 2.12 -5.38 -2.61
CA ASP A 9 3.39 -5.73 -3.26
C ASP A 9 4.07 -4.51 -3.90
N LEU A 10 3.33 -3.66 -4.62
CA LEU A 10 3.89 -2.44 -5.21
C LEU A 10 4.31 -1.41 -4.16
N MET A 11 3.53 -1.24 -3.09
CA MET A 11 3.81 -0.27 -2.02
C MET A 11 4.84 -0.76 -1.00
N SER A 12 5.26 -2.03 -1.07
CA SER A 12 6.26 -2.64 -0.18
C SER A 12 7.67 -2.07 -0.35
N ASN A 13 7.88 -1.21 -1.35
CA ASN A 13 9.09 -0.40 -1.49
C ASN A 13 9.11 0.86 -0.60
N PHE A 14 8.03 1.11 0.16
CA PHE A 14 7.84 2.25 1.07
C PHE A 14 7.95 3.63 0.40
N GLN A 15 7.94 3.69 -0.93
CA GLN A 15 7.99 4.92 -1.69
C GLN A 15 6.59 5.55 -1.80
N PRO A 16 6.50 6.88 -1.94
CA PRO A 16 5.23 7.54 -2.23
C PRO A 16 4.71 7.16 -3.63
N TRP A 17 3.47 6.70 -3.66
CA TRP A 17 2.76 6.32 -4.87
C TRP A 17 1.60 7.27 -5.17
N GLU A 18 1.54 7.72 -6.41
CA GLU A 18 0.37 8.40 -6.97
C GLU A 18 -0.60 7.36 -7.50
N PHE A 19 -1.90 7.70 -7.52
CA PHE A 19 -2.93 6.78 -7.98
C PHE A 19 -2.67 6.25 -9.40
N TRP A 20 -2.44 7.12 -10.38
CA TRP A 20 -2.21 6.72 -11.76
C TRP A 20 -0.92 5.92 -11.94
N LYS A 21 0.10 6.15 -11.09
CA LYS A 21 1.33 5.35 -11.08
C LYS A 21 1.05 3.94 -10.57
N LEU A 22 0.26 3.78 -9.50
CA LEU A 22 -0.17 2.46 -9.04
C LEU A 22 -1.03 1.74 -10.09
N GLN A 23 -1.99 2.45 -10.70
CA GLN A 23 -2.83 1.89 -11.75
C GLN A 23 -2.00 1.35 -12.92
N ARG A 24 -1.06 2.16 -13.41
CA ARG A 24 -0.15 1.78 -14.47
C ARG A 24 0.73 0.60 -14.08
N ALA A 25 1.34 0.64 -12.89
CA ALA A 25 2.20 -0.44 -12.40
C ALA A 25 1.43 -1.76 -12.22
N ILE A 26 0.15 -1.72 -11.82
CA ILE A 26 -0.68 -2.92 -11.75
C ILE A 26 -0.93 -3.49 -13.16
N SER A 27 -1.23 -2.62 -14.13
CA SER A 27 -1.43 -3.02 -15.52
C SER A 27 -0.17 -3.64 -16.12
N GLU A 28 0.99 -3.03 -15.89
CA GLU A 28 2.27 -3.49 -16.44
C GLU A 28 2.77 -4.77 -15.78
N LYS A 29 2.64 -4.89 -14.45
CA LYS A 29 3.19 -6.03 -13.69
C LYS A 29 2.26 -7.24 -13.63
N PHE A 30 0.94 -7.04 -13.65
CA PHE A 30 -0.04 -8.10 -13.37
C PHE A 30 -1.09 -8.28 -14.46
N ASP A 31 -0.98 -7.57 -15.58
CA ASP A 31 -1.92 -7.62 -16.72
C ASP A 31 -3.37 -7.39 -16.30
N LYS A 32 -3.58 -6.44 -15.39
CA LYS A 32 -4.89 -6.11 -14.82
C LYS A 32 -5.11 -4.60 -14.71
N TRP A 33 -6.35 -4.18 -14.93
CA TRP A 33 -6.73 -2.77 -14.85
C TRP A 33 -7.77 -2.54 -13.75
N TYR A 34 -7.54 -1.53 -12.92
CA TYR A 34 -8.47 -1.10 -11.88
C TYR A 34 -8.63 0.42 -11.90
N GLY A 35 -9.86 0.91 -11.80
CA GLY A 35 -10.14 2.33 -11.65
C GLY A 35 -9.81 2.87 -10.26
N GLU A 36 -9.89 4.20 -10.12
CA GLU A 36 -9.60 4.94 -8.88
C GLU A 36 -10.36 4.45 -7.64
N PRO A 37 -11.67 4.19 -7.71
CA PRO A 37 -12.40 3.69 -6.56
C PRO A 37 -11.85 2.35 -6.06
N SER A 38 -11.42 1.50 -7.00
CA SER A 38 -10.90 0.17 -6.69
C SER A 38 -9.54 0.23 -6.01
N ILE A 39 -8.59 1.01 -6.54
CA ILE A 39 -7.27 1.14 -5.93
C ILE A 39 -7.38 1.84 -4.58
N SER A 40 -8.19 2.90 -4.48
CA SER A 40 -8.46 3.60 -3.21
C SER A 40 -9.04 2.66 -2.15
N ALA A 41 -9.97 1.78 -2.54
CA ALA A 41 -10.51 0.77 -1.64
C ALA A 41 -9.41 -0.22 -1.19
N ALA A 42 -8.57 -0.70 -2.12
CA ALA A 42 -7.47 -1.61 -1.77
C ALA A 42 -6.46 -0.99 -0.79
N ILE A 43 -6.10 0.28 -0.98
CA ILE A 43 -5.21 1.02 -0.06
C ILE A 43 -5.83 1.10 1.34
N ARG A 44 -7.13 1.42 1.43
CA ARG A 44 -7.86 1.47 2.72
C ARG A 44 -7.94 0.09 3.36
N ASP A 45 -8.13 -0.95 2.56
CA ASP A 45 -8.23 -2.32 3.05
C ASP A 45 -6.93 -2.81 3.71
N LEU A 46 -5.76 -2.22 3.41
CA LEU A 46 -4.51 -2.54 4.12
C LEU A 46 -4.58 -2.23 5.63
N ARG A 47 -5.51 -1.38 6.05
CA ARG A 47 -5.73 -1.05 7.45
C ARG A 47 -6.62 -2.06 8.18
N LYS A 48 -7.26 -2.98 7.46
CA LYS A 48 -8.19 -3.95 8.04
C LYS A 48 -7.44 -5.11 8.74
N PRO A 49 -8.05 -5.74 9.77
CA PRO A 49 -7.42 -6.84 10.50
C PRO A 49 -6.95 -7.98 9.59
N ASP A 50 -7.76 -8.38 8.61
CA ASP A 50 -7.43 -9.46 7.67
C ASP A 50 -6.18 -9.16 6.84
N ALA A 51 -6.01 -7.89 6.42
CA ALA A 51 -4.83 -7.48 5.69
C ALA A 51 -3.61 -7.34 6.62
N ARG A 52 -3.80 -6.89 7.86
CA ARG A 52 -2.72 -6.73 8.82
C ARG A 52 -2.09 -8.07 9.16
N GLU A 53 -2.91 -9.07 9.44
CA GLU A 53 -2.45 -10.44 9.66
C GLU A 53 -1.76 -11.01 8.42
N ARG A 54 -2.41 -10.92 7.25
CA ARG A 54 -1.91 -11.51 6.01
C ARG A 54 -0.57 -10.95 5.55
N TYR A 55 -0.33 -9.65 5.74
CA TYR A 55 0.88 -8.97 5.25
C TYR A 55 1.89 -8.64 6.36
N ASN A 56 1.73 -9.23 7.55
CA ASN A 56 2.57 -8.98 8.71
C ASN A 56 2.73 -7.46 8.99
N LEU A 57 1.59 -6.78 9.12
CA LEU A 57 1.54 -5.35 9.45
C LEU A 57 1.22 -5.18 10.94
N PRO A 58 1.62 -4.05 11.54
CA PRO A 58 1.29 -3.74 12.93
C PRO A 58 -0.22 -3.89 13.20
N PRO A 59 -0.63 -4.49 14.33
CA PRO A 59 -2.04 -4.68 14.67
C PRO A 59 -2.74 -3.35 14.96
N THR A 60 -2.00 -2.34 15.43
CA THR A 60 -2.48 -0.98 15.70
C THR A 60 -1.61 0.07 15.01
N GLY A 61 -2.11 1.31 14.97
CA GLY A 61 -1.40 2.44 14.37
C GLY A 61 -1.68 2.64 12.87
N GLU A 62 -0.94 3.58 12.29
CA GLU A 62 -1.08 3.97 10.89
C GLU A 62 -0.28 3.03 9.99
N VAL A 63 -0.97 2.39 9.04
CA VAL A 63 -0.34 1.49 8.05
C VAL A 63 -0.04 2.23 6.76
N VAL A 64 -0.89 3.20 6.40
CA VAL A 64 -0.78 3.93 5.14
C VAL A 64 -0.74 5.42 5.41
N ILE A 65 0.36 6.05 5.04
CA ILE A 65 0.51 7.49 5.11
C ILE A 65 -0.07 8.11 3.84
N LYS A 66 -0.90 9.14 4.01
CA LYS A 66 -1.41 10.00 2.94
C LYS A 66 -0.74 11.37 3.03
N GLU A 67 0.00 11.76 2.01
CA GLU A 67 0.76 13.01 1.95
C GLU A 67 0.27 13.87 0.78
N LYS A 68 0.29 15.21 0.93
CA LYS A 68 0.11 16.11 -0.22
C LYS A 68 1.31 15.98 -1.15
N ARG A 69 1.08 16.11 -2.46
CA ARG A 69 2.18 16.11 -3.44
C ARG A 69 2.99 17.41 -3.31
N PRO A 70 4.33 17.37 -3.49
CA PRO A 70 5.18 18.56 -3.34
C PRO A 70 4.88 19.67 -4.37
N ASN A 71 4.62 19.29 -5.63
CA ASN A 71 4.54 20.21 -6.76
C ASN A 71 3.27 19.98 -7.59
N GLY A 72 2.09 20.15 -6.97
CA GLY A 72 0.82 20.10 -7.69
C GLY A 72 -0.38 19.77 -6.81
N GLY A 73 -1.56 19.69 -7.44
CA GLY A 73 -2.77 19.17 -6.79
C GLY A 73 -2.69 17.67 -6.52
N GLY A 74 -3.39 17.23 -5.47
CA GLY A 74 -3.60 15.82 -5.16
C GLY A 74 -2.76 15.27 -4.01
N TYR A 75 -2.81 13.94 -3.87
CA TYR A 75 -2.20 13.19 -2.78
C TYR A 75 -1.40 12.00 -3.29
N GLN A 76 -0.42 11.60 -2.49
CA GLN A 76 0.35 10.37 -2.65
C GLN A 76 0.20 9.51 -1.41
N TYR A 77 0.38 8.21 -1.58
CA TYR A 77 0.18 7.20 -0.54
C TYR A 77 1.41 6.32 -0.43
N ARG A 78 1.82 5.95 0.78
CA ARG A 78 2.88 4.97 1.03
C ARG A 78 2.60 4.14 2.25
N LEU A 79 3.21 2.96 2.32
CA LEU A 79 3.27 2.22 3.57
C LEU A 79 4.08 3.02 4.61
N ALA A 80 3.62 2.99 5.86
CA ALA A 80 4.30 3.64 6.96
C ALA A 80 5.71 3.04 7.18
N PRO A 81 6.78 3.85 7.24
CA PRO A 81 8.14 3.33 7.46
C PRO A 81 8.32 2.57 8.77
N SER A 82 7.47 2.81 9.77
CA SER A 82 7.44 2.06 11.03
C SER A 82 7.20 0.56 10.82
N ILE A 83 6.52 0.18 9.73
CA ILE A 83 6.29 -1.22 9.36
C ILE A 83 7.62 -1.96 9.12
N ILE A 84 8.65 -1.29 8.63
CA ILE A 84 9.97 -1.91 8.41
C ILE A 84 10.54 -2.47 9.72
N GLN A 85 10.43 -1.70 10.81
CA GLN A 85 10.93 -2.11 12.12
C GLN A 85 10.10 -3.26 12.69
N TYR A 86 8.78 -3.19 12.54
CA TYR A 86 7.85 -4.24 12.96
C TYR A 86 8.13 -5.57 12.24
N GLN A 87 8.25 -5.54 10.92
CA GLN A 87 8.50 -6.74 10.12
C GLN A 87 9.88 -7.35 10.40
N ARG A 88 10.90 -6.53 10.71
CA ARG A 88 12.21 -7.04 11.14
C ARG A 88 12.10 -7.77 12.48
N GLY A 89 11.48 -7.16 13.49
CA GLY A 89 11.34 -7.77 14.82
C GLY A 89 10.51 -9.06 14.84
N ASN A 90 9.63 -9.27 13.87
CA ASN A 90 8.83 -10.49 13.75
C ASN A 90 9.48 -11.61 12.92
N ASN A 91 10.58 -11.35 12.21
CA ASN A 91 11.28 -12.36 11.41
C ASN A 91 12.43 -13.06 12.17
N ASP A 92 12.69 -12.64 13.42
CA ASP A 92 13.74 -13.19 14.29
C ASP A 92 13.20 -14.19 15.34
N GLY A 93 11.98 -14.71 15.17
CA GLY A 93 11.34 -15.70 16.05
C GLY A 93 10.79 -16.90 15.28
#